data_AF-A0A6V7J5U7-F1
#
_entry.id   AF-A0A6V7J5U7-F1
#
_cell.length_a   1.000
_cell.length_b   1.000
_cell.length_c   1.000
_cell.angle_alpha   90.00
_cell.angle_beta   90.00
_cell.angle_gamma   90.00
#
_symmetry.space_group_name_H-M   'P 1'
#
loop_
_entity.id
_entity.type
_entity.pdbx_description
1 polymer ?
#
loop_
_entity_poly.entity_id
_entity_poly.type
_entity_poly.pdbx_seq_one_letter_code
_entity_poly.pdbx_strand_id
1 'polypeptide(L)' 'MANRNPVIKYKKIFINNEFVDAESGKTFPSINPATETVVGNVAEGDK' A
#
# COMPACT_ATOMS: atom_id res chain seq x y z
N MET A 1 -12.06 -16.84 -13.88
CA MET A 1 -11.90 -15.50 -14.48
C MET A 1 -11.12 -14.64 -13.50
N ALA A 2 -10.11 -13.90 -13.93
CA ALA A 2 -9.28 -13.10 -13.02
C ALA A 2 -10.04 -11.83 -12.57
N ASN A 3 -9.99 -11.50 -11.26
CA ASN A 3 -10.50 -10.24 -10.75
C ASN A 3 -9.52 -9.10 -11.13
N ARG A 4 -9.99 -8.15 -11.96
CA ARG A 4 -9.20 -7.01 -12.43
C ARG A 4 -9.11 -5.86 -11.43
N ASN A 5 -9.91 -5.89 -10.35
CA ASN A 5 -9.88 -4.90 -9.28
C ASN A 5 -9.97 -5.58 -7.90
N PRO A 6 -8.88 -6.18 -7.41
CA PRO A 6 -8.85 -6.81 -6.10
C PRO A 6 -8.88 -5.77 -4.98
N VAL A 7 -9.56 -6.10 -3.87
CA VAL A 7 -9.53 -5.28 -2.65
C VAL A 7 -8.17 -5.46 -1.96
N ILE A 8 -7.41 -4.37 -1.81
CA ILE A 8 -6.15 -4.36 -1.07
C ILE A 8 -6.44 -4.35 0.44
N LYS A 9 -6.09 -5.44 1.13
CA LYS A 9 -6.35 -5.62 2.58
C LYS A 9 -5.30 -4.96 3.48
N TYR A 10 -4.07 -4.83 3.02
CA TYR A 10 -2.95 -4.34 3.82
C TYR A 10 -2.21 -3.22 3.10
N LYS A 11 -1.93 -2.14 3.84
CA LYS A 11 -1.27 -0.92 3.33
C LYS A 11 -0.17 -0.41 4.27
N LYS A 12 0.06 -1.14 5.36
CA LYS A 12 0.97 -0.82 6.47
C LYS A 12 2.31 -1.55 6.30
N ILE A 13 3.32 -1.14 7.06
CA ILE A 13 4.63 -1.79 7.08
C ILE A 13 4.53 -3.08 7.89
N PHE A 14 5.12 -4.17 7.40
CA PHE A 14 5.12 -5.45 8.12
C PHE A 14 6.48 -5.69 8.76
N ILE A 15 6.57 -5.56 10.09
CA ILE A 15 7.80 -5.69 10.89
C ILE A 15 7.50 -6.61 12.07
N ASN A 16 8.39 -7.58 12.34
CA ASN A 16 8.26 -8.50 13.49
C ASN A 16 6.87 -9.16 13.60
N ASN A 17 6.32 -9.65 12.50
CA ASN A 17 5.00 -10.28 12.42
C ASN A 17 3.79 -9.36 12.70
N GLU A 18 4.01 -8.05 12.76
CA GLU A 18 2.96 -7.06 13.00
C GLU A 18 2.85 -6.03 11.87
N PHE A 19 1.64 -5.51 11.65
CA PHE A 19 1.39 -4.41 10.73
C PHE A 19 1.43 -3.08 11.47
N VAL A 20 2.49 -2.32 11.26
CA VAL A 20 2.75 -1.03 11.92
C VAL A 20 2.56 0.12 10.94
N ASP A 21 2.08 1.25 11.45
CA ASP A 21 2.07 2.51 10.72
C ASP A 21 3.50 3.07 10.64
N ALA A 22 3.80 3.90 9.64
CA ALA A 22 5.06 4.63 9.59
C ALA A 22 5.14 5.63 10.76
N GLU A 23 6.29 5.80 11.42
CA GLU A 23 6.46 6.81 12.49
C GLU A 23 6.15 8.21 11.92
N SER A 24 6.62 8.48 10.70
CA SER A 24 6.37 9.72 9.96
C SER A 24 4.90 9.93 9.54
N GLY A 25 4.07 8.88 9.56
CA GLY A 25 2.69 8.91 9.08
C GLY A 25 2.53 9.14 7.56
N LYS A 26 3.65 9.20 6.81
CA LYS A 26 3.62 9.43 5.37
C LYS A 26 3.17 8.19 4.61
N THR A 27 2.54 8.42 3.46
CA THR A 27 2.16 7.37 2.52
C THR A 27 2.46 7.81 1.10
N PHE A 28 2.68 6.85 0.21
CA PHE A 28 2.86 7.11 -1.22
C PHE A 28 1.85 6.31 -2.05
N PRO A 29 1.39 6.86 -3.19
CA PRO A 29 0.45 6.18 -4.05
C PRO A 29 1.13 5.03 -4.80
N SER A 30 0.52 3.85 -4.74
CA SER A 30 0.82 2.73 -5.63
C SER A 30 -0.06 2.87 -6.87
N ILE A 31 0.56 2.88 -8.05
CA ILE A 31 -0.10 3.18 -9.33
C ILE A 31 -0.08 1.92 -10.20
N ASN A 32 -1.21 1.62 -10.85
CA ASN A 32 -1.27 0.57 -11.85
C ASN A 32 -0.61 1.04 -13.15
N PRO A 33 0.47 0.39 -13.64
CA PRO A 33 1.17 0.84 -14.85
C PRO A 33 0.36 0.69 -16.14
N ALA A 34 -0.72 -0.11 -16.16
CA ALA A 34 -1.54 -0.31 -17.35
C ALA A 34 -2.65 0.73 -17.51
N THR A 35 -3.08 1.36 -16.42
CA THR A 35 -4.22 2.28 -16.38
C THR A 35 -3.91 3.63 -15.76
N GLU A 36 -2.71 3.80 -15.19
CA GLU A 36 -2.26 4.98 -14.45
C GLU A 36 -3.16 5.36 -13.25
N THR A 37 -4.00 4.42 -12.80
CA THR A 37 -4.90 4.64 -11.66
C THR A 37 -4.23 4.26 -10.34
N VAL A 38 -4.49 5.03 -9.29
CA VAL A 38 -4.03 4.71 -7.93
C VAL A 38 -4.78 3.48 -7.41
N VAL A 39 -4.05 2.43 -7.05
CA VAL A 39 -4.60 1.20 -6.47
C VAL A 39 -4.67 1.27 -4.93
N GLY A 40 -3.83 2.11 -4.32
CA GLY A 40 -3.88 2.40 -2.89
C GLY A 40 -2.67 3.20 -2.42
N ASN A 41 -2.77 3.82 -1.25
CA ASN A 41 -1.66 4.52 -0.59
C ASN A 41 -0.99 3.57 0.41
N VAL A 42 0.32 3.38 0.29
CA VAL A 42 1.12 2.48 1.14
C VAL A 42 1.97 3.31 2.08
N ALA A 43 2.14 2.85 3.32
CA ALA A 43 3.02 3.49 4.31
C ALA A 43 4.45 3.64 3.77
N GLU A 44 4.99 4.86 3.85
CA GLU A 44 6.36 5.14 3.50
C GLU A 44 7.25 4.76 4.68
N GLY A 45 8.20 3.85 4.49
CA GLY A 45 9.16 3.43 5.53
C GLY A 45 10.22 4.48 5.87
N ASP A 46 9.87 5.75 5.78
CA ASP A 46 10.63 6.87 6.33
C ASP A 46 10.27 7.00 7.81
N LYS A 47 11.29 7.34 8.60
CA LYS A 47 11.44 7.29 10.08
C LYS A 47 10.23 6.69 10.77
#